data_AF-Q5RA72-F1
#
_entry.id   AF-Q5RA72-F1
#
_cell.length_a   1.000
_cell.length_b   1.000
_cell.length_c   1.000
_cell.angle_alpha   90.00
_cell.angle_beta   90.00
_cell.angle_gamma   90.00
#
_symmetry.space_group_name_H-M   'P 1'
#
loop_
_entity.id
_entity.type
_entity.pdbx_description
1 polymer ?
#
loop_
_entity_poly.entity_id
_entity_poly.type
_entity_poly.pdbx_seq_one_letter_code
_entity_poly.pdbx_strand_id
1 'polypeptide(L)'
;MERRRITSAARRSYISSGEMMVGGLAPGRRLGPGTRLSLARMPPPLPTRVDFSLAGALNAGFKETRASERAEMMELNDRFASYIEKVRFLEQQNKALAAELNQLRAKEPTKLADVYQAELRELRLRLDQLTANSARLEVERDNLAQDLGTVRQKLQDETNLRLEAENNLAAYRQEADEATLARLDLERKTESLEEEIRFLRKIHEEEVRELQEQLARQQVHVELDMAKPDLTAALKEIRTQYEAMASSNMHEAEEWYRSKFADLTDAAARNAELLRQAKHEANDYRRQLQSLTCDLESLRGTNESLERQMREQEERHAREAASYQEALARLEEEGQSLKDEMARHLQEYQDLLNVKLALDIEIATYRKLLEGEENRITIPVQTFSNLQIRETSLDTKSVSEGHLKRNIVVKTVEMRDGEVIKESKQEHKDVM
;
A
#
# COMPACT_ATOMS: atom_id res chain seq x y z
N MET A 1 12.68 -17.15 -19.84
CA MET A 1 13.40 -16.01 -20.45
C MET A 1 12.39 -14.96 -20.92
N GLU A 2 11.72 -14.27 -20.00
CA GLU A 2 10.77 -13.20 -20.35
C GLU A 2 11.03 -11.98 -19.45
N ARG A 3 11.88 -11.07 -19.95
CA ARG A 3 12.15 -9.77 -19.31
C ARG A 3 11.08 -8.77 -19.74
N ARG A 4 10.13 -8.46 -18.86
CA ARG A 4 9.11 -7.42 -19.09
C ARG A 4 9.78 -6.04 -19.09
N ARG A 5 9.65 -5.32 -20.21
CA ARG A 5 10.13 -3.96 -20.43
C ARG A 5 9.32 -2.96 -19.61
N ILE A 6 10.00 -2.19 -18.78
CA ILE A 6 9.45 -1.02 -18.09
C ILE A 6 9.50 0.15 -19.08
N THR A 7 8.34 0.65 -19.49
CA THR A 7 8.19 1.82 -20.35
C THR A 7 8.26 3.09 -19.51
N SER A 8 9.33 3.88 -19.68
CA SER A 8 9.48 5.21 -19.10
C SER A 8 8.68 6.24 -19.93
N ALA A 9 7.74 6.91 -19.27
CA ALA A 9 6.96 7.99 -19.87
C ALA A 9 7.80 9.28 -19.95
N ALA A 10 7.95 9.80 -21.16
CA ALA A 10 8.74 11.00 -21.47
C ALA A 10 7.91 12.29 -21.37
N ARG A 11 8.61 13.35 -20.96
CA ARG A 11 8.22 14.76 -20.78
C ARG A 11 7.42 15.37 -21.94
N ARG A 12 6.44 16.23 -21.60
CA ARG A 12 6.06 17.42 -22.39
C ARG A 12 5.81 18.60 -21.46
N SER A 13 6.74 19.55 -21.43
CA SER A 13 6.57 20.85 -20.79
C SER A 13 6.38 21.91 -21.89
N TYR A 14 5.24 22.58 -21.88
CA TYR A 14 4.88 23.63 -22.82
C TYR A 14 5.57 24.95 -22.43
N ILE A 15 6.24 25.56 -23.41
CA ILE A 15 6.84 26.90 -23.33
C ILE A 15 5.74 27.89 -23.74
N SER A 16 5.39 28.82 -22.86
CA SER A 16 4.40 29.87 -23.11
C SER A 16 5.12 31.15 -23.53
N SER A 17 5.04 31.50 -24.82
CA SER A 17 5.41 32.79 -25.39
C SER A 17 4.34 33.84 -25.09
N GLY A 18 4.73 35.09 -24.84
CA GLY A 18 3.80 36.20 -24.65
C GLY A 18 4.49 37.52 -24.36
N GLU A 19 5.30 38.00 -25.31
CA GLU A 19 5.71 39.41 -25.38
C GLU A 19 4.56 40.24 -25.98
N MET A 20 4.16 41.33 -25.32
CA MET A 20 3.63 42.52 -26.00
C MET A 20 4.01 43.77 -25.21
N MET A 21 5.02 44.47 -25.71
CA MET A 21 5.40 45.84 -25.36
C MET A 21 4.33 46.80 -25.92
N VAL A 22 3.60 47.49 -25.04
CA VAL A 22 2.71 48.59 -25.43
C VAL A 22 3.50 49.89 -25.33
N GLY A 23 3.79 50.47 -26.50
CA GLY A 23 4.43 51.77 -26.63
C GLY A 23 3.43 52.92 -26.81
N GLY A 24 3.92 54.12 -26.50
CA GLY A 24 3.53 55.36 -27.15
C GLY A 24 2.31 56.10 -26.57
N LEU A 25 2.53 57.34 -26.15
CA LEU A 25 2.19 58.54 -26.94
C LEU A 25 2.28 59.78 -26.05
N ALA A 26 3.22 60.66 -26.39
CA ALA A 26 3.32 62.01 -25.85
C ALA A 26 2.38 62.95 -26.62
N PRO A 27 1.63 63.86 -25.98
CA PRO A 27 1.01 64.99 -26.65
C PRO A 27 1.91 66.22 -26.54
N GLY A 28 2.44 66.65 -27.69
CA GLY A 28 3.15 67.92 -27.87
C GLY A 28 2.21 69.12 -27.67
N ARG A 29 2.68 70.15 -26.99
CA ARG A 29 3.07 71.47 -27.55
C ARG A 29 2.23 71.90 -28.75
N ARG A 30 1.68 73.14 -28.71
CA ARG A 30 2.14 74.27 -29.54
C ARG A 30 1.19 75.47 -29.53
N LEU A 31 1.82 76.65 -29.44
CA LEU A 31 1.55 77.92 -30.16
C LEU A 31 0.23 78.64 -29.80
N GLY A 32 0.19 79.94 -29.52
CA GLY A 32 1.06 81.03 -29.97
C GLY A 32 0.16 82.19 -30.47
N PRO A 33 0.64 83.44 -30.47
CA PRO A 33 -0.19 84.62 -30.27
C PRO A 33 -0.58 85.33 -31.58
N GLY A 34 -1.63 86.15 -31.54
CA GLY A 34 -2.14 86.88 -32.72
C GLY A 34 -2.60 88.30 -32.41
N THR A 35 -1.64 89.22 -32.32
CA THR A 35 -1.79 90.68 -32.30
C THR A 35 -2.27 91.22 -33.66
N ARG A 36 -3.28 92.09 -33.71
CA ARG A 36 -3.57 92.98 -34.86
C ARG A 36 -4.12 94.32 -34.33
N LEU A 37 -3.28 95.34 -34.17
CA LEU A 37 -2.87 96.35 -35.17
C LEU A 37 -3.98 97.33 -35.57
N SER A 38 -3.84 98.52 -34.97
CA SER A 38 -4.35 99.82 -35.35
C SER A 38 -4.20 100.10 -36.85
N LEU A 39 -5.23 100.66 -37.49
CA LEU A 39 -5.12 101.23 -38.83
C LEU A 39 -5.64 102.67 -38.80
N ALA A 40 -4.70 103.59 -38.97
CA ALA A 40 -4.90 105.01 -39.10
C ALA A 40 -4.96 105.42 -40.59
N ARG A 41 -5.60 106.58 -40.81
CA ARG A 41 -5.16 107.66 -41.74
C ARG A 41 -5.48 107.53 -43.25
N MET A 42 -6.44 108.36 -43.68
CA MET A 42 -6.50 109.30 -44.84
C MET A 42 -5.29 109.30 -45.82
N PRO A 43 -5.38 109.68 -47.12
CA PRO A 43 -6.29 110.64 -47.78
C PRO A 43 -6.66 110.24 -49.26
N PRO A 44 -6.89 111.14 -50.25
CA PRO A 44 -8.16 111.29 -50.98
C PRO A 44 -8.17 110.73 -52.43
N PRO A 45 -9.33 110.70 -53.10
CA PRO A 45 -9.51 109.90 -54.32
C PRO A 45 -9.24 110.68 -55.62
N LEU A 46 -8.36 110.15 -56.47
CA LEU A 46 -8.36 110.42 -57.91
C LEU A 46 -9.27 109.40 -58.62
N PRO A 47 -10.23 109.83 -59.46
CA PRO A 47 -11.05 108.91 -60.23
C PRO A 47 -10.44 108.77 -61.63
N THR A 48 -9.46 107.88 -61.80
CA THR A 48 -9.07 107.42 -63.13
C THR A 48 -9.67 106.03 -63.34
N ARG A 49 -10.61 105.98 -64.28
CA ARG A 49 -11.43 104.82 -64.64
C ARG A 49 -10.52 103.75 -65.27
N VAL A 50 -10.05 102.81 -64.46
CA VAL A 50 -9.35 101.61 -64.94
C VAL A 50 -10.38 100.51 -65.12
N ASP A 51 -10.37 99.85 -66.29
CA ASP A 51 -11.40 98.92 -66.75
C ASP A 51 -11.61 97.72 -65.80
N PHE A 52 -12.68 97.84 -65.01
CA PHE A 52 -13.14 96.86 -64.02
C PHE A 52 -13.78 95.61 -64.65
N SER A 53 -13.90 95.49 -65.97
CA SER A 53 -14.56 94.31 -66.56
C SER A 53 -13.73 93.03 -66.41
N LEU A 54 -12.42 93.08 -66.68
CA LEU A 54 -11.56 91.90 -66.50
C LEU A 54 -11.30 91.62 -65.02
N ALA A 55 -11.05 92.67 -64.22
CA ALA A 55 -10.95 92.55 -62.77
C ALA A 55 -12.25 92.05 -62.15
N GLY A 56 -13.41 92.45 -62.68
CA GLY A 56 -14.73 92.03 -62.26
C GLY A 56 -15.02 90.58 -62.59
N ALA A 57 -14.61 90.10 -63.78
CA ALA A 57 -14.72 88.69 -64.15
C ALA A 57 -13.79 87.80 -63.30
N LEU A 58 -12.54 88.21 -63.08
CA LEU A 58 -11.63 87.51 -62.16
C LEU A 58 -12.16 87.54 -60.73
N ASN A 59 -12.68 88.67 -60.26
CA ASN A 59 -13.23 88.83 -58.91
C ASN A 59 -14.57 88.08 -58.76
N ALA A 60 -15.35 87.92 -59.83
CA ALA A 60 -16.51 87.05 -59.88
C ALA A 60 -16.08 85.58 -59.76
N GLY A 61 -15.06 85.15 -60.53
CA GLY A 61 -14.46 83.82 -60.40
C GLY A 61 -13.90 83.57 -58.99
N PHE A 62 -13.16 84.52 -58.41
CA PHE A 62 -12.69 84.43 -57.02
C PHE A 62 -13.83 84.42 -56.00
N LYS A 63 -14.93 85.14 -56.25
CA LYS A 63 -16.12 85.10 -55.40
C LYS A 63 -16.84 83.76 -55.51
N GLU A 64 -16.87 83.17 -56.70
CA GLU A 64 -17.47 81.87 -56.98
C GLU A 64 -16.63 80.75 -56.34
N THR A 65 -15.29 80.79 -56.47
CA THR A 65 -14.39 79.86 -55.75
C THR A 65 -14.44 80.05 -54.25
N ARG A 66 -14.53 81.30 -53.74
CA ARG A 66 -14.73 81.56 -52.29
C ARG A 66 -16.10 81.09 -51.82
N ALA A 67 -17.11 81.16 -52.66
CA ALA A 67 -18.46 80.68 -52.35
C ALA A 67 -18.51 79.15 -52.37
N SER A 68 -17.85 78.51 -53.34
CA SER A 68 -17.72 77.05 -53.40
C SER A 68 -16.90 76.53 -52.22
N GLU A 69 -15.77 77.16 -51.88
CA GLU A 69 -14.94 76.80 -50.73
C GLU A 69 -15.68 76.98 -49.40
N ARG A 70 -16.51 78.04 -49.27
CA ARG A 70 -17.41 78.19 -48.11
C ARG A 70 -18.49 77.13 -48.06
N ALA A 71 -19.07 76.76 -49.21
CA ALA A 71 -20.06 75.70 -49.27
C ALA A 71 -19.44 74.34 -48.92
N GLU A 72 -18.24 74.03 -49.42
CA GLU A 72 -17.47 72.84 -49.05
C GLU A 72 -17.11 72.83 -47.55
N MET A 73 -16.70 73.97 -46.99
CA MET A 73 -16.42 74.09 -45.56
C MET A 73 -17.67 73.98 -44.70
N MET A 74 -18.82 74.46 -45.19
CA MET A 74 -20.11 74.26 -44.54
C MET A 74 -20.51 72.79 -44.56
N GLU A 75 -20.39 72.13 -45.71
CA GLU A 75 -20.70 70.71 -45.86
C GLU A 75 -19.77 69.82 -45.03
N LEU A 76 -18.48 70.16 -44.94
CA LEU A 76 -17.51 69.52 -44.06
C LEU A 76 -17.85 69.74 -42.58
N ASN A 77 -18.23 70.96 -42.19
CA ASN A 77 -18.66 71.25 -40.82
C ASN A 77 -19.93 70.51 -40.44
N ASP A 78 -20.91 70.40 -41.34
CA ASP A 78 -22.14 69.64 -41.12
C ASP A 78 -21.84 68.14 -40.95
N ARG A 79 -20.92 67.60 -41.78
CA ARG A 79 -20.41 66.22 -41.60
C ARG A 79 -19.68 66.06 -40.27
N PHE A 80 -18.82 66.99 -39.87
CA PHE A 80 -18.16 66.96 -38.57
C PHE A 80 -19.14 67.03 -37.40
N ALA A 81 -20.19 67.86 -37.49
CA ALA A 81 -21.24 67.93 -36.50
C ALA A 81 -21.94 66.56 -36.35
N SER A 82 -22.29 65.93 -37.48
CA SER A 82 -22.89 64.58 -37.47
C SER A 82 -21.96 63.51 -36.87
N TYR A 83 -20.65 63.59 -37.12
CA TYR A 83 -19.67 62.69 -36.52
C TYR A 83 -19.50 62.92 -35.02
N ILE A 84 -19.48 64.18 -34.57
CA ILE A 84 -19.40 64.52 -33.14
C ILE A 84 -20.65 64.01 -32.42
N GLU A 85 -21.84 64.19 -33.00
CA GLU A 85 -23.08 63.63 -32.46
C GLU A 85 -23.04 62.10 -32.41
N LYS A 86 -22.51 61.44 -33.45
CA LYS A 86 -22.34 59.99 -33.46
C LYS A 86 -21.37 59.50 -32.39
N VAL A 87 -20.25 60.20 -32.19
CA VAL A 87 -19.28 59.88 -31.14
C VAL A 87 -19.91 60.09 -29.77
N ARG A 88 -20.63 61.19 -29.53
CA ARG A 88 -21.35 61.43 -28.27
C ARG A 88 -22.39 60.34 -27.99
N PHE A 89 -23.14 59.93 -29.02
CA PHE A 89 -24.09 58.84 -28.92
C PHE A 89 -23.41 57.51 -28.58
N LEU A 90 -22.30 57.17 -29.26
CA LEU A 90 -21.51 55.97 -28.99
C LEU A 90 -20.86 56.00 -27.60
N GLU A 91 -20.36 57.15 -27.16
CA GLU A 91 -19.83 57.34 -25.80
C GLU A 91 -20.92 57.15 -24.74
N GLN A 92 -22.11 57.68 -24.98
CA GLN A 92 -23.25 57.50 -24.08
C GLN A 92 -23.70 56.04 -24.05
N GLN A 93 -23.74 55.35 -25.19
CA GLN A 93 -23.99 53.90 -25.25
C GLN A 93 -22.90 53.09 -24.55
N ASN A 94 -21.62 53.40 -24.76
CA ASN A 94 -20.52 52.75 -24.06
C ASN A 94 -20.60 52.96 -22.55
N LYS A 95 -20.97 54.17 -22.10
CA LYS A 95 -21.21 54.44 -20.67
C LYS A 95 -22.38 53.63 -20.13
N ALA A 96 -23.47 53.51 -20.88
CA ALA A 96 -24.61 52.68 -20.50
C ALA A 96 -24.23 51.19 -20.42
N LEU A 97 -23.56 50.67 -21.46
CA LEU A 97 -23.06 49.28 -21.48
C LEU A 97 -22.05 49.01 -20.37
N ALA A 98 -21.14 49.94 -20.09
CA ALA A 98 -20.20 49.82 -18.98
C ALA A 98 -20.93 49.82 -17.62
N ALA A 99 -21.98 50.63 -17.46
CA ALA A 99 -22.81 50.61 -16.27
C ALA A 99 -23.59 49.30 -16.14
N GLU A 100 -24.18 48.77 -17.21
CA GLU A 100 -24.83 47.45 -17.22
C GLU A 100 -23.87 46.31 -16.90
N LEU A 101 -22.65 46.35 -17.48
CA LEU A 101 -21.62 45.34 -17.23
C LEU A 101 -21.12 45.40 -15.78
N ASN A 102 -20.96 46.61 -15.22
CA ASN A 102 -20.64 46.80 -13.81
C ASN A 102 -21.80 46.34 -12.90
N GLN A 103 -23.06 46.59 -13.26
CA GLN A 103 -24.21 46.07 -12.53
C GLN A 103 -24.29 44.53 -12.59
N LEU A 104 -24.00 43.91 -13.73
CA LEU A 104 -23.96 42.45 -13.88
C LEU A 104 -22.80 41.81 -13.13
N ARG A 105 -21.65 42.49 -13.03
CA ARG A 105 -20.51 42.06 -12.21
C ARG A 105 -20.74 42.28 -10.71
N ALA A 106 -21.48 43.32 -10.35
CA ALA A 106 -21.86 43.61 -8.96
C ALA A 106 -22.97 42.68 -8.46
N LYS A 107 -23.82 42.16 -9.34
CA LYS A 107 -24.66 40.98 -9.04
C LYS A 107 -23.69 39.85 -8.70
N GLU A 108 -23.75 39.42 -7.45
CA GLU A 108 -22.81 38.50 -6.81
C GLU A 108 -22.34 37.39 -7.77
N PRO A 109 -21.04 37.03 -7.76
CA PRO A 109 -20.56 35.86 -8.49
C PRO A 109 -21.49 34.71 -8.13
N THR A 110 -22.12 34.13 -9.14
CA THR A 110 -23.29 33.27 -8.97
C THR A 110 -22.97 32.24 -7.88
N LYS A 111 -23.72 32.23 -6.77
CA LYS A 111 -23.59 31.26 -5.67
C LYS A 111 -23.49 29.80 -6.17
N LEU A 112 -24.00 29.57 -7.38
CA LEU A 112 -23.82 28.37 -8.19
C LEU A 112 -22.37 27.89 -8.33
N ALA A 113 -21.39 28.78 -8.53
CA ALA A 113 -19.98 28.41 -8.61
C ALA A 113 -19.49 27.82 -7.27
N ASP A 114 -19.86 28.44 -6.15
CA ASP A 114 -19.52 27.95 -4.82
C ASP A 114 -20.22 26.62 -4.51
N VAL A 115 -21.49 26.47 -4.92
CA VAL A 115 -22.24 25.21 -4.82
C VAL A 115 -21.55 24.10 -5.61
N TYR A 116 -21.19 24.33 -6.87
CA TYR A 116 -20.46 23.33 -7.68
C TYR A 116 -19.08 23.02 -7.11
N GLN A 117 -18.38 24.00 -6.53
CA GLN A 117 -17.13 23.74 -5.85
C GLN A 117 -17.33 22.90 -4.58
N ALA A 118 -18.39 23.13 -3.81
CA ALA A 118 -18.74 22.33 -2.64
C ALA A 118 -19.07 20.89 -3.03
N GLU A 119 -19.90 20.69 -4.05
CA GLU A 119 -20.21 19.37 -4.63
C GLU A 119 -18.94 18.67 -5.12
N LEU A 120 -18.04 19.38 -5.80
CA LEU A 120 -16.77 18.82 -6.27
C LEU A 120 -15.85 18.40 -5.11
N ARG A 121 -15.83 19.16 -4.01
CA ARG A 121 -15.08 18.79 -2.79
C ARG A 121 -15.68 17.54 -2.15
N GLU A 122 -17.01 17.47 -2.05
CA GLU A 122 -17.70 16.30 -1.50
C GLU A 122 -17.48 15.05 -2.35
N LEU A 123 -17.57 15.16 -3.67
CA LEU A 123 -17.28 14.06 -4.59
C LEU A 123 -15.84 13.58 -4.48
N ARG A 124 -14.87 14.49 -4.32
CA ARG A 124 -13.47 14.13 -4.08
C ARG A 124 -13.29 13.40 -2.76
N LEU A 125 -13.90 13.89 -1.68
CA LEU A 125 -13.82 13.24 -0.37
C LEU A 125 -14.44 11.83 -0.40
N ARG A 126 -15.57 11.65 -1.09
CA ARG A 126 -16.18 10.33 -1.31
C ARG A 126 -15.29 9.41 -2.16
N LEU A 127 -14.64 9.94 -3.19
CA LEU A 127 -13.68 9.19 -4.01
C LEU A 127 -12.50 8.72 -3.16
N ASP A 128 -11.92 9.61 -2.35
CA ASP A 128 -10.80 9.28 -1.46
C ASP A 128 -11.21 8.19 -0.45
N GLN A 129 -12.39 8.31 0.16
CA GLN A 129 -12.93 7.27 1.04
C GLN A 129 -13.12 5.92 0.33
N LEU A 130 -13.68 5.92 -0.88
CA LEU A 130 -13.84 4.69 -1.67
C LEU A 130 -12.48 4.09 -2.05
N THR A 131 -11.48 4.91 -2.37
CA THR A 131 -10.13 4.43 -2.69
C THR A 131 -9.44 3.81 -1.46
N ALA A 132 -9.58 4.43 -0.28
CA ALA A 132 -9.06 3.88 0.97
C ALA A 132 -9.75 2.56 1.34
N ASN A 133 -11.07 2.49 1.18
CA ASN A 133 -11.83 1.25 1.40
C ASN A 133 -11.43 0.15 0.40
N SER A 134 -11.24 0.50 -0.88
CA SER A 134 -10.75 -0.45 -1.89
C SER A 134 -9.37 -1.00 -1.53
N ALA A 135 -8.44 -0.13 -1.13
CA ALA A 135 -7.10 -0.55 -0.73
C ALA A 135 -7.13 -1.46 0.52
N ARG A 136 -7.99 -1.13 1.50
CA ARG A 136 -8.19 -1.99 2.68
C ARG A 136 -8.75 -3.37 2.30
N LEU A 137 -9.78 -3.42 1.46
CA LEU A 137 -10.36 -4.67 0.99
C LEU A 137 -9.38 -5.50 0.15
N GLU A 138 -8.51 -4.84 -0.63
CA GLU A 138 -7.42 -5.51 -1.33
C GLU A 138 -6.46 -6.17 -0.34
N VAL A 139 -5.98 -5.45 0.70
CA VAL A 139 -5.12 -6.04 1.74
C VAL A 139 -5.80 -7.21 2.45
N GLU A 140 -7.08 -7.09 2.81
CA GLU A 140 -7.84 -8.19 3.42
C GLU A 140 -7.95 -9.40 2.47
N ARG A 141 -8.16 -9.17 1.17
CA ARG A 141 -8.19 -10.23 0.15
C ARG A 141 -6.81 -10.87 -0.05
N ASP A 142 -5.72 -10.11 0.00
CA ASP A 142 -4.35 -10.60 -0.05
C ASP A 142 -4.04 -11.50 1.16
N ASN A 143 -4.41 -11.05 2.36
CA ASN A 143 -4.22 -11.81 3.61
C ASN A 143 -5.03 -13.11 3.59
N LEU A 144 -6.32 -13.06 3.24
CA LEU A 144 -7.15 -14.26 3.13
C LEU A 144 -6.65 -15.24 2.06
N ALA A 145 -6.07 -14.73 0.96
CA ALA A 145 -5.45 -15.58 -0.05
C ALA A 145 -4.19 -16.28 0.46
N GLN A 146 -3.37 -15.59 1.27
CA GLN A 146 -2.22 -16.18 1.95
C GLN A 146 -2.66 -17.24 2.96
N ASP A 147 -3.63 -16.93 3.83
CA ASP A 147 -4.19 -17.86 4.82
C ASP A 147 -4.72 -19.12 4.16
N LEU A 148 -5.50 -18.97 3.09
CA LEU A 148 -6.02 -20.08 2.31
C LEU A 148 -4.89 -20.89 1.65
N GLY A 149 -3.79 -20.25 1.22
CA GLY A 149 -2.57 -20.93 0.79
C GLY A 149 -1.95 -21.77 1.91
N THR A 150 -1.81 -21.23 3.12
CA THR A 150 -1.25 -21.96 4.26
C THR A 150 -2.11 -23.15 4.68
N VAL A 151 -3.44 -22.99 4.70
CA VAL A 151 -4.39 -24.07 5.04
C VAL A 151 -4.35 -25.17 3.99
N ARG A 152 -4.22 -24.82 2.70
CA ARG A 152 -4.04 -25.82 1.62
C ARG A 152 -2.73 -26.59 1.76
N GLN A 153 -1.64 -25.92 2.08
CA GLN A 153 -0.35 -26.59 2.32
C GLN A 153 -0.44 -27.54 3.52
N LYS A 154 -0.99 -27.08 4.65
CA LYS A 154 -1.22 -27.92 5.83
C LYS A 154 -2.09 -29.13 5.52
N LEU A 155 -3.17 -28.95 4.75
CA LEU A 155 -4.01 -30.06 4.32
C LEU A 155 -3.23 -31.07 3.47
N GLN A 156 -2.38 -30.60 2.56
CA GLN A 156 -1.53 -31.48 1.74
C GLN A 156 -0.53 -32.26 2.60
N ASP A 157 0.13 -31.60 3.55
CA ASP A 157 1.09 -32.23 4.45
C ASP A 157 0.41 -33.29 5.34
N GLU A 158 -0.78 -32.99 5.90
CA GLU A 158 -1.60 -33.94 6.65
C GLU A 158 -2.06 -35.12 5.79
N THR A 159 -2.41 -34.90 4.53
CA THR A 159 -2.76 -36.00 3.62
C THR A 159 -1.56 -36.91 3.32
N ASN A 160 -0.36 -36.35 3.16
CA ASN A 160 0.86 -37.13 2.96
C ASN A 160 1.19 -37.95 4.21
N LEU A 161 1.16 -37.33 5.39
CA LEU A 161 1.41 -38.01 6.66
C LEU A 161 0.39 -39.13 6.91
N ARG A 162 -0.89 -38.91 6.59
CA ARG A 162 -1.91 -39.96 6.66
C ARG A 162 -1.60 -41.13 5.72
N LEU A 163 -1.23 -40.86 4.47
CA LEU A 163 -0.88 -41.90 3.50
C LEU A 163 0.37 -42.69 3.95
N GLU A 164 1.38 -42.02 4.48
CA GLU A 164 2.57 -42.67 5.06
C GLU A 164 2.19 -43.57 6.25
N ALA A 165 1.35 -43.08 7.16
CA ALA A 165 0.86 -43.87 8.28
C ALA A 165 0.02 -45.08 7.82
N GLU A 166 -0.85 -44.91 6.82
CA GLU A 166 -1.62 -46.00 6.21
C GLU A 166 -0.72 -47.05 5.55
N ASN A 167 0.32 -46.63 4.82
CA ASN A 167 1.30 -47.52 4.21
C ASN A 167 2.11 -48.29 5.27
N ASN A 168 2.59 -47.62 6.32
CA ASN A 168 3.31 -48.26 7.41
C ASN A 168 2.42 -49.26 8.15
N LEU A 169 1.15 -48.93 8.36
CA LEU A 169 0.19 -49.82 8.99
C LEU A 169 -0.07 -51.06 8.10
N ALA A 170 -0.17 -50.88 6.78
CA ALA A 170 -0.28 -51.98 5.84
C ALA A 170 0.96 -52.89 5.87
N ALA A 171 2.17 -52.31 5.94
CA ALA A 171 3.42 -53.06 6.08
C ALA A 171 3.47 -53.85 7.38
N TYR A 172 3.14 -53.24 8.53
CA TYR A 172 3.10 -53.95 9.81
C TYR A 172 2.07 -55.08 9.86
N ARG A 173 0.95 -54.95 9.14
CA ARG A 173 -0.01 -56.05 9.00
C ARG A 173 0.57 -57.21 8.20
N GLN A 174 1.24 -56.91 7.09
CA GLN A 174 1.92 -57.93 6.28
C GLN A 174 3.02 -58.63 7.09
N GLU A 175 3.86 -57.87 7.80
CA GLU A 175 4.90 -58.43 8.68
C GLU A 175 4.30 -59.28 9.81
N ALA A 176 3.16 -58.87 10.38
CA ALA A 176 2.45 -59.66 11.38
C ALA A 176 1.93 -60.98 10.79
N ASP A 177 1.32 -60.95 9.60
CA ASP A 177 0.86 -62.14 8.90
C ASP A 177 2.04 -63.08 8.57
N GLU A 178 3.15 -62.54 8.06
CA GLU A 178 4.39 -63.29 7.80
C GLU A 178 4.96 -63.92 9.08
N ALA A 179 4.99 -63.18 10.18
CA ALA A 179 5.43 -63.70 11.47
C ALA A 179 4.52 -64.81 11.98
N THR A 180 3.19 -64.71 11.77
CA THR A 180 2.26 -65.79 12.15
C THR A 180 2.47 -67.05 11.30
N LEU A 181 2.73 -66.91 10.00
CA LEU A 181 3.04 -68.05 9.11
C LEU A 181 4.36 -68.72 9.53
N ALA A 182 5.40 -67.93 9.80
CA ALA A 182 6.68 -68.45 10.28
C ALA A 182 6.53 -69.18 11.62
N ARG A 183 5.68 -68.65 12.53
CA ARG A 183 5.37 -69.32 13.80
C ARG A 183 4.69 -70.67 13.58
N LEU A 184 3.67 -70.72 12.73
CA LEU A 184 2.96 -71.97 12.40
C LEU A 184 3.88 -73.02 11.76
N ASP A 185 4.80 -72.61 10.89
CA ASP A 185 5.77 -73.51 10.27
C ASP A 185 6.78 -74.06 11.29
N LEU A 186 7.21 -73.23 12.25
CA LEU A 186 8.06 -73.68 13.35
C LEU A 186 7.31 -74.60 14.31
N GLU A 187 6.04 -74.32 14.61
CA GLU A 187 5.18 -75.19 15.42
C GLU A 187 5.04 -76.58 14.77
N ARG A 188 4.71 -76.65 13.47
CA ARG A 188 4.64 -77.91 12.72
C ARG A 188 5.97 -78.68 12.71
N LYS A 189 7.10 -77.99 12.52
CA LYS A 189 8.43 -78.61 12.59
C LYS A 189 8.68 -79.19 13.98
N THR A 190 8.32 -78.45 15.03
CA THR A 190 8.44 -78.91 16.42
C THR A 190 7.61 -80.16 16.66
N GLU A 191 6.34 -80.15 16.24
CA GLU A 191 5.45 -81.33 16.33
C GLU A 191 6.02 -82.54 15.57
N SER A 192 6.52 -82.35 14.35
CA SER A 192 7.11 -83.43 13.56
C SER A 192 8.37 -84.04 14.19
N LEU A 193 9.23 -83.20 14.78
CA LEU A 193 10.43 -83.66 15.49
C LEU A 193 10.07 -84.36 16.79
N GLU A 194 9.03 -83.92 17.49
CA GLU A 194 8.52 -84.61 18.66
C GLU A 194 7.94 -85.99 18.32
N GLU A 195 7.25 -86.12 17.18
CA GLU A 195 6.78 -87.40 16.65
C GLU A 195 7.93 -88.33 16.28
N GLU A 196 8.97 -87.80 15.62
CA GLU A 196 10.17 -88.55 15.26
C GLU A 196 10.92 -89.05 16.51
N ILE A 197 11.10 -88.20 17.53
CA ILE A 197 11.69 -88.59 18.81
C ILE A 197 10.86 -89.69 19.47
N ARG A 198 9.52 -89.57 19.49
CA ARG A 198 8.63 -90.60 20.03
C ARG A 198 8.74 -91.91 19.26
N PHE A 199 8.86 -91.85 17.93
CA PHE A 199 9.02 -93.02 17.06
C PHE A 199 10.36 -93.72 17.30
N LEU A 200 11.46 -92.97 17.32
CA LEU A 200 12.81 -93.51 17.57
C LEU A 200 12.91 -94.16 18.96
N ARG A 201 12.26 -93.58 19.98
CA ARG A 201 12.20 -94.19 21.32
C ARG A 201 11.50 -95.55 21.29
N LYS A 202 10.37 -95.66 20.58
CA LYS A 202 9.65 -96.95 20.44
C LYS A 202 10.49 -97.99 19.70
N ILE A 203 11.14 -97.62 18.60
CA ILE A 203 12.05 -98.52 17.87
C ILE A 203 13.16 -99.01 18.80
N HIS A 204 13.81 -98.09 19.52
CA HIS A 204 14.90 -98.46 20.41
C HIS A 204 14.44 -99.40 21.54
N GLU A 205 13.26 -99.14 22.11
CA GLU A 205 12.63 -100.04 23.09
C GLU A 205 12.36 -101.44 22.50
N GLU A 206 11.93 -101.52 21.24
CA GLU A 206 11.71 -102.77 20.53
C GLU A 206 13.03 -103.50 20.21
N GLU A 207 14.03 -102.81 19.69
CA GLU A 207 15.38 -103.35 19.41
C GLU A 207 16.04 -103.88 20.68
N VAL A 208 15.99 -103.13 21.78
CA VAL A 208 16.52 -103.56 23.07
C VAL A 208 15.81 -104.82 23.56
N ARG A 209 14.48 -104.89 23.40
CA ARG A 209 13.70 -106.09 23.76
C ARG A 209 14.03 -107.29 22.87
N GLU A 210 14.19 -107.09 21.56
CA GLU A 210 14.62 -108.14 20.64
C GLU A 210 16.02 -108.65 20.95
N LEU A 211 16.97 -107.75 21.25
CA LEU A 211 18.33 -108.14 21.65
C LEU A 211 18.33 -108.88 22.98
N GLN A 212 17.52 -108.46 23.95
CA GLN A 212 17.34 -109.20 25.20
C GLN A 212 16.76 -110.59 24.96
N GLU A 213 15.80 -110.73 24.05
CA GLU A 213 15.21 -112.01 23.70
C GLU A 213 16.18 -112.90 22.90
N GLN A 214 16.94 -112.32 21.96
CA GLN A 214 18.01 -113.01 21.24
C GLN A 214 19.10 -113.49 22.20
N LEU A 215 19.53 -112.66 23.15
CA LEU A 215 20.51 -113.04 24.16
C LEU A 215 19.98 -114.17 25.05
N ALA A 216 18.71 -114.11 25.45
CA ALA A 216 18.05 -115.18 26.20
C ALA A 216 17.95 -116.48 25.39
N ARG A 217 17.73 -116.41 24.07
CA ARG A 217 17.69 -117.56 23.15
C ARG A 217 19.09 -118.09 22.79
N GLN A 218 20.08 -117.23 22.62
CA GLN A 218 21.46 -117.57 22.28
C GLN A 218 22.27 -118.03 23.49
N GLN A 219 21.72 -117.95 24.70
CA GLN A 219 22.17 -118.72 25.86
C GLN A 219 21.94 -120.25 25.67
N VAL A 220 22.15 -120.74 24.45
CA VAL A 220 22.16 -122.14 24.05
C VAL A 220 23.55 -122.43 23.48
N HIS A 221 24.19 -123.38 24.16
CA HIS A 221 25.50 -123.95 23.94
C HIS A 221 25.81 -124.18 22.46
N VAL A 222 26.63 -123.34 21.83
CA VAL A 222 27.10 -123.58 20.45
C VAL A 222 28.36 -124.43 20.52
N GLU A 223 28.15 -125.74 20.43
CA GLU A 223 29.15 -126.75 20.18
C GLU A 223 29.70 -126.56 18.76
N LEU A 224 30.87 -125.92 18.63
CA LEU A 224 31.53 -125.73 17.33
C LEU A 224 32.42 -126.92 17.01
N ASP A 225 31.95 -127.69 16.04
CA ASP A 225 32.49 -128.96 15.58
C ASP A 225 33.68 -128.78 14.62
N MET A 226 34.81 -129.32 15.05
CA MET A 226 35.80 -130.11 14.32
C MET A 226 35.85 -130.03 12.78
N ALA A 227 36.77 -129.21 12.28
CA ALA A 227 37.71 -129.63 11.24
C ALA A 227 38.94 -128.74 11.40
N LYS A 228 40.13 -129.31 11.58
CA LYS A 228 41.39 -128.57 11.71
C LYS A 228 41.83 -128.13 10.31
N PRO A 229 41.59 -126.89 9.85
CA PRO A 229 42.46 -126.31 8.84
C PRO A 229 43.77 -126.00 9.59
N ASP A 230 44.72 -125.30 8.98
CA ASP A 230 45.78 -124.67 9.76
C ASP A 230 45.20 -123.53 10.62
N LEU A 231 44.45 -123.93 11.66
CA LEU A 231 43.62 -123.09 12.50
C LEU A 231 44.51 -122.14 13.27
N THR A 232 45.78 -122.47 13.51
CA THR A 232 46.70 -121.57 14.21
C THR A 232 47.14 -120.41 13.33
N ALA A 233 47.48 -120.64 12.06
CA ALA A 233 47.76 -119.54 11.12
C ALA A 233 46.49 -118.71 10.86
N ALA A 234 45.37 -119.38 10.61
CA ALA A 234 44.08 -118.71 10.44
C ALA A 234 43.66 -117.96 11.71
N LEU A 235 43.82 -118.49 12.93
CA LEU A 235 43.50 -117.80 14.19
C LEU A 235 44.42 -116.61 14.43
N LYS A 236 45.72 -116.73 14.12
CA LYS A 236 46.65 -115.61 14.23
C LYS A 236 46.29 -114.51 13.24
N GLU A 237 46.00 -114.88 11.99
CA GLU A 237 45.58 -113.97 10.93
C GLU A 237 44.22 -113.31 11.26
N ILE A 238 43.24 -114.08 11.70
CA ILE A 238 41.95 -113.59 12.17
C ILE A 238 42.17 -112.66 13.36
N ARG A 239 43.04 -112.99 14.30
CA ARG A 239 43.37 -112.13 15.45
C ARG A 239 44.03 -110.84 15.01
N THR A 240 45.00 -110.87 14.10
CA THR A 240 45.64 -109.65 13.57
C THR A 240 44.65 -108.83 12.76
N GLN A 241 43.77 -109.46 11.98
CA GLN A 241 42.68 -108.78 11.27
C GLN A 241 41.67 -108.15 12.24
N TYR A 242 41.30 -108.84 13.33
CA TYR A 242 40.43 -108.29 14.36
C TYR A 242 41.09 -107.15 15.14
N GLU A 243 42.37 -107.27 15.47
CA GLU A 243 43.13 -106.21 16.15
C GLU A 243 43.28 -104.98 15.23
N ALA A 244 43.56 -105.20 13.93
CA ALA A 244 43.60 -104.16 12.92
C ALA A 244 42.22 -103.53 12.69
N MET A 245 41.15 -104.33 12.62
CA MET A 245 39.79 -103.85 12.44
C MET A 245 39.28 -103.10 13.68
N ALA A 246 39.59 -103.59 14.89
CA ALA A 246 39.23 -102.93 16.14
C ALA A 246 39.97 -101.59 16.29
N SER A 247 41.26 -101.55 15.95
CA SER A 247 42.02 -100.30 15.95
C SER A 247 41.53 -99.35 14.85
N SER A 248 41.29 -99.81 13.61
CA SER A 248 40.70 -98.99 12.54
C SER A 248 39.36 -98.41 12.95
N ASN A 249 38.44 -99.24 13.44
CA ASN A 249 37.12 -98.82 13.93
C ASN A 249 37.22 -97.82 15.10
N MET A 250 38.20 -97.99 15.99
CA MET A 250 38.45 -97.02 17.07
C MET A 250 38.92 -95.68 16.51
N HIS A 251 39.87 -95.65 15.56
CA HIS A 251 40.34 -94.42 14.92
C HIS A 251 39.21 -93.76 14.12
N GLU A 252 38.43 -94.52 13.35
CA GLU A 252 37.28 -94.03 12.59
C GLU A 252 36.20 -93.45 13.52
N ALA A 253 35.90 -94.11 14.65
CA ALA A 253 34.97 -93.60 15.64
C ALA A 253 35.49 -92.31 16.30
N GLU A 254 36.79 -92.25 16.64
CA GLU A 254 37.42 -91.04 17.18
C GLU A 254 37.39 -89.88 16.17
N GLU A 255 37.71 -90.13 14.91
CA GLU A 255 37.65 -89.14 13.83
C GLU A 255 36.21 -88.67 13.60
N TRP A 256 35.24 -89.59 13.63
CA TRP A 256 33.83 -89.28 13.52
C TRP A 256 33.36 -88.36 14.65
N TYR A 257 33.68 -88.69 15.90
CA TYR A 257 33.37 -87.83 17.05
C TYR A 257 34.12 -86.50 16.98
N ARG A 258 35.40 -86.47 16.61
CA ARG A 258 36.17 -85.23 16.44
C ARG A 258 35.53 -84.31 15.40
N SER A 259 35.12 -84.85 14.24
CA SER A 259 34.41 -84.08 13.21
C SER A 259 33.09 -83.55 13.73
N LYS A 260 32.29 -84.37 14.42
CA LYS A 260 31.01 -83.95 15.00
C LYS A 260 31.18 -82.87 16.06
N PHE A 261 32.18 -82.99 16.94
CA PHE A 261 32.51 -81.95 17.90
C PHE A 261 32.98 -80.67 17.21
N ALA A 262 33.80 -80.76 16.16
CA ALA A 262 34.23 -79.61 15.38
C ALA A 262 33.02 -78.90 14.73
N ASP A 263 32.13 -79.62 14.06
CA ASP A 263 30.91 -79.08 13.45
C ASP A 263 30.00 -78.39 14.48
N LEU A 264 29.79 -79.03 15.65
CA LEU A 264 29.00 -78.45 16.74
C LEU A 264 29.67 -77.21 17.34
N THR A 265 31.00 -77.21 17.49
CA THR A 265 31.76 -76.05 17.98
C THR A 265 31.67 -74.89 17.00
N ASP A 266 31.81 -75.16 15.70
CA ASP A 266 31.67 -74.16 14.64
C ASP A 266 30.25 -73.60 14.58
N ALA A 267 29.22 -74.44 14.65
CA ALA A 267 27.83 -74.02 14.69
C ALA A 267 27.52 -73.15 15.93
N ALA A 268 28.05 -73.55 17.11
CA ALA A 268 27.93 -72.77 18.32
C ALA A 268 28.64 -71.41 18.22
N ALA A 269 29.84 -71.37 17.62
CA ALA A 269 30.58 -70.13 17.38
C ALA A 269 29.82 -69.18 16.42
N ARG A 270 29.26 -69.70 15.33
CA ARG A 270 28.42 -68.93 14.39
C ARG A 270 27.18 -68.37 15.07
N ASN A 271 26.48 -69.18 15.88
CA ASN A 271 25.31 -68.72 16.62
C ASN A 271 25.66 -67.64 17.66
N ALA A 272 26.79 -67.79 18.35
CA ALA A 272 27.28 -66.77 19.28
C ALA A 272 27.59 -65.44 18.57
N GLU A 273 28.16 -65.50 17.37
CA GLU A 273 28.45 -64.34 16.54
C GLU A 273 27.17 -63.66 16.01
N LEU A 274 26.20 -64.43 15.51
CA LEU A 274 24.89 -63.89 15.09
C LEU A 274 24.15 -63.24 16.26
N LEU A 275 24.18 -63.84 17.44
CA LEU A 275 23.59 -63.25 18.65
C LEU A 275 24.31 -61.96 19.06
N ARG A 276 25.63 -61.90 18.90
CA ARG A 276 26.43 -60.70 19.17
C ARG A 276 26.09 -59.58 18.18
N GLN A 277 25.94 -59.91 16.90
CA GLN A 277 25.53 -58.97 15.84
C GLN A 277 24.12 -58.42 16.09
N ALA A 278 23.13 -59.29 16.32
CA ALA A 278 21.76 -58.88 16.63
C ALA A 278 21.68 -58.00 17.88
N LYS A 279 22.50 -58.29 18.92
CA LYS A 279 22.63 -57.41 20.10
C LYS A 279 23.23 -56.06 19.76
N HIS A 280 24.19 -55.99 18.84
CA HIS A 280 24.79 -54.73 18.42
C HIS A 280 23.76 -53.87 17.68
N GLU A 281 23.07 -54.45 16.71
CA GLU A 281 22.00 -53.80 15.94
C GLU A 281 20.87 -53.30 16.84
N ALA A 282 20.39 -54.13 17.78
CA ALA A 282 19.38 -53.71 18.75
C ALA A 282 19.82 -52.51 19.61
N ASN A 283 21.11 -52.45 19.98
CA ASN A 283 21.65 -51.29 20.70
C ASN A 283 21.76 -50.05 19.80
N ASP A 284 22.09 -50.20 18.52
CA ASP A 284 22.17 -49.09 17.59
C ASP A 284 20.79 -48.51 17.27
N TYR A 285 19.77 -49.35 17.03
CA TYR A 285 18.39 -48.90 16.91
C TYR A 285 17.90 -48.20 18.17
N ARG A 286 18.27 -48.70 19.36
CA ARG A 286 17.95 -48.03 20.62
C ARG A 286 18.59 -46.64 20.73
N ARG A 287 19.85 -46.47 20.29
CA ARG A 287 20.53 -45.16 20.26
C ARG A 287 19.89 -44.21 19.26
N GLN A 288 19.55 -44.70 18.07
CA GLN A 288 18.88 -43.92 17.03
C GLN A 288 17.48 -43.47 17.48
N LEU A 289 16.74 -44.34 18.17
CA LEU A 289 15.45 -43.98 18.75
C LEU A 289 15.62 -42.87 19.79
N GLN A 290 16.64 -42.94 20.64
CA GLN A 290 16.93 -41.90 21.63
C GLN A 290 17.32 -40.57 20.99
N SER A 291 18.17 -40.58 19.95
CA SER A 291 18.54 -39.35 19.24
C SER A 291 17.32 -38.73 18.56
N LEU A 292 16.53 -39.52 17.84
CA LEU A 292 15.32 -39.03 17.18
C LEU A 292 14.27 -38.52 18.18
N THR A 293 14.16 -39.15 19.36
CA THR A 293 13.28 -38.67 20.43
C THR A 293 13.74 -37.30 20.94
N CYS A 294 15.04 -37.12 21.17
CA CYS A 294 15.61 -35.82 21.58
C CYS A 294 15.39 -34.74 20.51
N ASP A 295 15.57 -35.09 19.23
CA ASP A 295 15.33 -34.18 18.11
C ASP A 295 13.85 -33.77 18.05
N LEU A 296 12.91 -34.71 18.19
CA LEU A 296 11.47 -34.42 18.24
C LEU A 296 11.10 -33.51 19.42
N GLU A 297 11.65 -33.75 20.61
CA GLU A 297 11.45 -32.90 21.77
C GLU A 297 12.01 -31.49 21.56
N SER A 298 13.20 -31.38 20.94
CA SER A 298 13.80 -30.09 20.60
C SER A 298 12.96 -29.31 19.60
N LEU A 299 12.48 -29.97 18.54
CA LEU A 299 11.62 -29.37 17.53
C LEU A 299 10.27 -28.95 18.12
N ARG A 300 9.66 -29.77 18.97
CA ARG A 300 8.45 -29.40 19.72
C ARG A 300 8.69 -28.16 20.57
N GLY A 301 9.79 -28.10 21.32
CA GLY A 301 10.15 -26.92 22.12
C GLY A 301 10.32 -25.66 21.27
N THR A 302 10.99 -25.77 20.11
CA THR A 302 11.12 -24.63 19.18
C THR A 302 9.78 -24.20 18.58
N ASN A 303 8.91 -25.14 18.23
CA ASN A 303 7.60 -24.85 17.67
C ASN A 303 6.72 -24.14 18.70
N GLU A 304 6.68 -24.64 19.93
CA GLU A 304 5.98 -23.96 21.03
C GLU A 304 6.55 -22.55 21.28
N SER A 305 7.87 -22.36 21.18
CA SER A 305 8.50 -21.04 21.31
C SER A 305 8.06 -20.09 20.19
N LEU A 306 8.03 -20.56 18.95
CA LEU A 306 7.57 -19.78 17.81
C LEU A 306 6.08 -19.44 17.93
N GLU A 307 5.25 -20.38 18.35
CA GLU A 307 3.83 -20.10 18.61
C GLU A 307 3.62 -19.07 19.73
N ARG A 308 4.42 -19.13 20.81
CA ARG A 308 4.39 -18.09 21.86
C ARG A 308 4.78 -16.73 21.28
N GLN A 309 5.86 -16.66 20.49
CA GLN A 309 6.29 -15.42 19.83
C GLN A 309 5.23 -14.87 18.88
N MET A 310 4.56 -15.73 18.09
CA MET A 310 3.47 -15.33 17.21
C MET A 310 2.32 -14.69 18.00
N ARG A 311 1.87 -15.35 19.08
CA ARG A 311 0.81 -14.80 19.97
C ARG A 311 1.25 -13.47 20.59
N GLU A 312 2.49 -13.36 21.07
CA GLU A 312 3.01 -12.11 21.62
C GLU A 312 3.02 -10.97 20.57
N GLN A 313 3.41 -11.26 19.33
CA GLN A 313 3.39 -10.27 18.24
C GLN A 313 1.96 -9.88 17.85
N GLU A 314 1.05 -10.84 17.73
CA GLU A 314 -0.37 -10.59 17.47
C GLU A 314 -0.98 -9.68 18.54
N GLU A 315 -0.72 -9.96 19.82
CA GLU A 315 -1.20 -9.12 20.91
C GLU A 315 -0.54 -7.73 20.91
N ARG A 316 0.74 -7.61 20.55
CA ARG A 316 1.41 -6.30 20.41
C ARG A 316 0.76 -5.48 19.30
N HIS A 317 0.58 -6.06 18.12
CA HIS A 317 -0.07 -5.39 17.01
C HIS A 317 -1.53 -5.06 17.29
N ALA A 318 -2.26 -5.91 18.02
CA ALA A 318 -3.61 -5.60 18.47
C ALA A 318 -3.65 -4.38 19.40
N ARG A 319 -2.69 -4.27 20.34
CA ARG A 319 -2.55 -3.09 21.22
C ARG A 319 -2.16 -1.83 20.44
N GLU A 320 -1.24 -1.94 19.50
CA GLU A 320 -0.84 -0.83 18.62
C GLU A 320 -2.02 -0.36 17.77
N ALA A 321 -2.75 -1.27 17.13
CA ALA A 321 -3.94 -0.96 16.34
C ALA A 321 -5.02 -0.27 17.19
N ALA A 322 -5.27 -0.76 18.42
CA ALA A 322 -6.18 -0.11 19.35
C ALA A 322 -5.70 1.32 19.70
N SER A 323 -4.40 1.51 19.96
CA SER A 323 -3.84 2.83 20.25
C SER A 323 -3.98 3.81 19.07
N TYR A 324 -3.82 3.34 17.83
CA TYR A 324 -4.04 4.15 16.64
C TYR A 324 -5.52 4.48 16.44
N GLN A 325 -6.44 3.55 16.73
CA GLN A 325 -7.87 3.80 16.69
C GLN A 325 -8.29 4.85 17.74
N GLU A 326 -7.77 4.76 18.96
CA GLU A 326 -8.00 5.78 19.99
C GLU A 326 -7.44 7.15 19.57
N ALA A 327 -6.25 7.20 18.98
CA ALA A 327 -5.66 8.43 18.48
C ALA A 327 -6.48 9.05 17.33
N LEU A 328 -6.97 8.22 16.40
CA LEU A 328 -7.86 8.66 15.33
C LEU A 328 -9.17 9.20 15.88
N ALA A 329 -9.80 8.50 16.83
CA ALA A 329 -11.04 8.94 17.46
C ALA A 329 -10.87 10.30 18.16
N ARG A 330 -9.78 10.50 18.91
CA ARG A 330 -9.45 11.79 19.54
C ARG A 330 -9.28 12.90 18.50
N LEU A 331 -8.57 12.63 17.40
CA LEU A 331 -8.38 13.62 16.33
C LEU A 331 -9.68 13.94 15.60
N GLU A 332 -10.56 12.96 15.42
CA GLU A 332 -11.90 13.15 14.86
C GLU A 332 -12.78 14.00 15.78
N GLU A 333 -12.74 13.76 17.10
CA GLU A 333 -13.42 14.58 18.12
C GLU A 333 -12.90 16.02 18.13
N GLU A 334 -11.59 16.22 18.12
CA GLU A 334 -10.95 17.55 18.02
C GLU A 334 -11.35 18.26 16.72
N GLY A 335 -11.34 17.54 15.60
CA GLY A 335 -11.74 18.06 14.29
C GLY A 335 -13.22 18.45 14.24
N GLN A 336 -14.09 17.68 14.91
CA GLN A 336 -15.51 18.02 15.02
C GLN A 336 -15.73 19.23 15.95
N SER A 337 -15.06 19.26 17.09
CA SER A 337 -15.09 20.38 18.02
C SER A 337 -14.69 21.69 17.34
N LEU A 338 -13.60 21.69 16.58
CA LEU A 338 -13.12 22.86 15.85
C LEU A 338 -14.09 23.31 14.74
N LYS A 339 -14.77 22.37 14.07
CA LYS A 339 -15.84 22.70 13.11
C LYS A 339 -17.02 23.37 13.80
N ASP A 340 -17.43 22.87 14.96
CA ASP A 340 -18.53 23.45 15.75
C ASP A 340 -18.15 24.85 16.27
N GLU A 341 -16.89 25.06 16.65
CA GLU A 341 -16.34 26.38 17.01
C GLU A 341 -16.35 27.34 15.83
N MET A 342 -15.88 26.90 14.67
CA MET A 342 -15.89 27.69 13.44
C MET A 342 -17.32 28.09 13.06
N ALA A 343 -18.28 27.16 13.15
CA ALA A 343 -19.69 27.42 12.87
C ALA A 343 -20.28 28.45 13.85
N ARG A 344 -19.97 28.35 15.15
CA ARG A 344 -20.36 29.34 16.16
C ARG A 344 -19.79 30.72 15.84
N HIS A 345 -18.50 30.82 15.54
CA HIS A 345 -17.87 32.10 15.18
C HIS A 345 -18.43 32.72 13.91
N LEU A 346 -18.78 31.90 12.91
CA LEU A 346 -19.42 32.39 11.68
C LEU A 346 -20.81 32.98 11.97
N GLN A 347 -21.58 32.32 12.85
CA GLN A 347 -22.88 32.81 13.29
C GLN A 347 -22.75 34.13 14.08
N GLU A 348 -21.85 34.17 15.07
CA GLU A 348 -21.56 35.38 15.86
C GLU A 348 -21.12 36.55 14.97
N TYR A 349 -20.29 36.29 13.96
CA TYR A 349 -19.86 37.30 12.99
C TYR A 349 -21.03 37.81 12.15
N GLN A 350 -21.90 36.92 11.68
CA GLN A 350 -23.09 37.32 10.93
C GLN A 350 -24.06 38.15 11.77
N ASP A 351 -24.26 37.77 13.03
CA ASP A 351 -25.10 38.51 13.97
C ASP A 351 -24.51 39.90 14.26
N LEU A 352 -23.18 39.99 14.44
CA LEU A 352 -22.47 41.26 14.61
C LEU A 352 -22.59 42.16 13.36
N LEU A 353 -22.46 41.59 12.17
CA LEU A 353 -22.64 42.31 10.91
C LEU A 353 -24.07 42.86 10.78
N ASN A 354 -25.07 42.07 11.16
CA ASN A 354 -26.47 42.50 11.18
C ASN A 354 -26.70 43.67 12.14
N VAL A 355 -26.15 43.60 13.36
CA VAL A 355 -26.20 44.71 14.34
C VAL A 355 -25.50 45.95 13.79
N LYS A 356 -24.34 45.80 13.14
CA LYS A 356 -23.62 46.93 12.53
C LYS A 356 -24.45 47.61 11.45
N LEU A 357 -25.09 46.84 10.56
CA LEU A 357 -25.97 47.39 9.53
C LEU A 357 -27.18 48.11 10.13
N ALA A 358 -27.77 47.57 11.20
CA ALA A 358 -28.85 48.25 11.92
C ALA A 358 -28.38 49.60 12.51
N LEU A 359 -27.22 49.63 13.15
CA LEU A 359 -26.62 50.84 13.69
C LEU A 359 -26.27 51.86 12.60
N ASP A 360 -25.78 51.42 11.43
CA ASP A 360 -25.51 52.34 10.31
C ASP A 360 -26.78 53.04 9.82
N ILE A 361 -27.90 52.30 9.79
CA ILE A 361 -29.21 52.86 9.43
C ILE A 361 -29.67 53.86 10.49
N GLU A 362 -29.55 53.52 11.78
CA GLU A 362 -29.86 54.43 12.88
C GLU A 362 -28.99 55.69 12.85
N ILE A 363 -27.69 55.56 12.60
CA ILE A 363 -26.79 56.71 12.45
C ILE A 363 -27.21 57.55 11.25
N ALA A 364 -27.60 56.94 10.13
CA ALA A 364 -28.08 57.66 8.96
C ALA A 364 -29.41 58.40 9.24
N THR A 365 -30.31 57.83 10.05
CA THR A 365 -31.55 58.53 10.44
C THR A 365 -31.27 59.66 11.45
N TYR A 366 -30.41 59.44 12.44
CA TYR A 366 -29.98 60.48 13.38
C TYR A 366 -29.28 61.64 12.67
N ARG A 367 -28.38 61.36 11.72
CA ARG A 367 -27.74 62.38 10.87
C ARG A 367 -28.77 63.23 10.14
N LYS A 368 -29.75 62.61 9.49
CA LYS A 368 -30.84 63.34 8.81
C LYS A 368 -31.68 64.20 9.74
N LEU A 369 -31.96 63.72 10.96
CA LEU A 369 -32.71 64.49 11.97
C LEU A 369 -31.91 65.70 12.47
N LEU A 370 -30.60 65.52 12.72
CA LEU A 370 -29.71 66.60 13.15
C LEU A 370 -29.50 67.63 12.04
N GLU A 371 -29.34 67.23 10.78
CA GLU A 371 -29.29 68.13 9.63
C GLU A 371 -30.59 68.95 9.50
N GLY A 372 -31.75 68.36 9.80
CA GLY A 372 -33.04 69.06 9.83
C GLY A 372 -33.14 70.10 10.95
N GLU A 373 -32.64 69.79 12.15
CA GLU A 373 -32.59 70.73 13.27
C GLU A 373 -31.54 71.83 13.04
N GLU A 374 -30.36 71.51 12.51
CA GLU A 374 -29.38 72.53 12.09
C GLU A 374 -29.96 73.45 11.04
N ASN A 375 -30.71 72.94 10.06
CA ASN A 375 -31.42 73.77 9.08
C ASN A 375 -32.45 74.69 9.73
N ARG A 376 -33.14 74.26 10.81
CA ARG A 376 -34.05 75.14 11.57
C ARG A 376 -33.31 76.17 12.42
N ILE A 377 -32.18 75.81 13.02
CA ILE A 377 -31.37 76.69 13.86
C ILE A 377 -30.56 77.69 12.99
N THR A 378 -30.18 77.29 11.78
CA THR A 378 -29.46 78.15 10.80
C THR A 378 -30.39 78.96 9.91
N ILE A 379 -31.72 78.81 9.99
CA ILE A 379 -32.62 79.86 9.51
C ILE A 379 -32.21 81.13 10.26
N PRO A 380 -31.78 82.19 9.54
CA PRO A 380 -31.24 83.37 10.15
C PRO A 380 -32.27 83.97 11.11
N VAL A 381 -32.06 83.75 12.41
CA VAL A 381 -32.49 84.75 13.37
C VAL A 381 -31.52 85.91 13.22
N GLN A 382 -31.75 86.70 12.16
CA GLN A 382 -31.41 88.11 12.16
C GLN A 382 -32.28 88.81 13.23
N THR A 383 -32.14 88.45 14.51
CA THR A 383 -32.53 89.26 15.69
C THR A 383 -32.11 88.68 17.04
N PHE A 384 -31.09 87.82 17.13
CA PHE A 384 -30.40 87.59 18.41
C PHE A 384 -28.90 87.83 18.25
N SER A 385 -28.58 89.09 17.96
CA SER A 385 -27.27 89.64 18.31
C SER A 385 -27.07 89.52 19.83
N ASN A 386 -25.90 89.04 20.24
CA ASN A 386 -25.35 89.05 21.60
C ASN A 386 -25.49 87.75 22.41
N LEU A 387 -24.86 86.65 21.99
CA LEU A 387 -24.18 85.77 22.93
C LEU A 387 -22.83 85.32 22.35
N GLN A 388 -21.80 86.08 22.72
CA GLN A 388 -20.40 85.71 22.57
C GLN A 388 -20.14 84.43 23.37
N ILE A 389 -20.21 83.25 22.75
CA ILE A 389 -19.66 82.02 23.33
C ILE A 389 -18.50 81.57 22.46
N ARG A 390 -17.40 82.24 22.76
CA ARG A 390 -16.00 81.80 22.75
C ARG A 390 -15.72 80.43 22.13
N GLU A 391 -15.01 80.50 21.01
CA GLU A 391 -14.21 79.46 20.36
C GLU A 391 -13.61 78.43 21.34
N THR A 392 -13.93 77.16 21.14
CA THR A 392 -13.05 76.05 21.51
C THR A 392 -12.73 75.26 20.24
N SER A 393 -11.58 75.61 19.67
CA SER A 393 -10.87 74.85 18.65
C SER A 393 -10.70 73.41 19.12
N LEU A 394 -11.50 72.48 18.58
CA LEU A 394 -11.25 71.05 18.67
C LEU A 394 -10.80 70.60 17.29
N ASP A 395 -9.47 70.56 17.15
CA ASP A 395 -8.77 70.03 16.00
C ASP A 395 -9.31 68.64 15.67
N THR A 396 -9.94 68.56 14.50
CA THR A 396 -10.39 67.33 13.89
C THR A 396 -9.16 66.50 13.55
N LYS A 397 -8.83 65.56 14.45
CA LYS A 397 -7.96 64.43 14.14
C LYS A 397 -8.67 63.62 13.06
N SER A 398 -8.38 63.94 11.81
CA SER A 398 -8.57 63.03 10.69
C SER A 398 -7.73 61.79 11.00
N VAL A 399 -8.41 60.76 11.49
CA VAL A 399 -7.88 59.41 11.59
C VAL A 399 -7.62 58.97 10.16
N SER A 400 -6.40 59.21 9.69
CA SER A 400 -5.90 58.58 8.47
C SER A 400 -5.96 57.08 8.72
N GLU A 401 -6.91 56.42 8.05
CA GLU A 401 -6.98 54.98 7.88
C GLU A 401 -5.70 54.51 7.17
N GLY A 402 -4.61 54.41 7.93
CA GLY A 402 -3.40 53.75 7.48
C GLY A 402 -3.70 52.28 7.35
N HIS A 403 -4.05 51.84 6.14
CA HIS A 403 -4.18 50.45 5.76
C HIS A 403 -2.98 49.66 6.29
N LEU A 404 -3.19 48.87 7.35
CA LEU A 404 -2.20 47.96 7.90
C LEU A 404 -1.98 46.83 6.90
N LYS A 405 -1.04 47.02 5.96
CA LYS A 405 -0.57 45.99 5.03
C LYS A 405 0.09 44.88 5.85
N ARG A 406 -0.62 43.77 6.08
CA ARG A 406 -0.07 42.59 6.76
C ARG A 406 0.64 41.72 5.74
N ASN A 407 1.94 41.51 5.92
CA ASN A 407 2.69 40.52 5.15
C ASN A 407 2.46 39.14 5.77
N ILE A 408 2.07 38.17 4.96
CA ILE A 408 1.88 36.78 5.40
C ILE A 408 3.01 35.94 4.79
N VAL A 409 3.71 35.20 5.65
CA VAL A 409 4.77 34.27 5.26
C VAL A 409 4.25 32.85 5.50
N VAL A 410 4.06 32.10 4.42
CA VAL A 410 3.70 30.68 4.50
C VAL A 410 4.97 29.87 4.36
N LYS A 411 5.24 29.01 5.36
CA LYS A 411 6.33 28.03 5.32
C LYS A 411 5.74 26.64 5.13
N THR A 412 6.25 25.91 4.15
CA THR A 412 5.89 24.51 3.90
C THR A 412 7.12 23.65 4.09
N VAL A 413 7.01 22.62 4.91
CA VAL A 413 8.11 21.71 5.27
C VAL A 413 7.71 20.30 4.84
N GLU A 414 8.51 19.66 3.99
CA GLU A 414 8.37 18.25 3.62
C GLU A 414 9.33 17.39 4.45
N MET A 415 8.76 16.40 5.15
CA MET A 415 9.44 15.47 6.04
C MET A 415 9.43 14.07 5.43
N ARG A 416 10.55 13.34 5.51
CA ARG A 416 10.56 11.87 5.28
C ARG A 416 11.46 11.24 6.32
N ASP A 417 10.96 10.19 6.97
CA ASP A 417 11.66 9.43 8.00
C ASP A 417 12.20 10.30 9.17
N GLY A 418 11.49 11.38 9.49
CA GLY A 418 11.83 12.30 10.58
C GLY A 418 12.81 13.42 10.22
N GLU A 419 13.40 13.42 9.02
CA GLU A 419 14.29 14.49 8.54
C GLU A 419 13.59 15.45 7.57
N VAL A 420 13.90 16.75 7.69
CA VAL A 420 13.42 17.82 6.81
C VAL A 420 14.20 17.77 5.50
N ILE A 421 13.57 17.32 4.41
CA ILE A 421 14.23 17.22 3.10
C ILE A 421 14.13 18.54 2.33
N LYS A 422 13.04 19.30 2.54
CA LYS A 422 12.78 20.52 1.78
C LYS A 422 11.95 21.51 2.59
N GLU A 423 12.44 22.74 2.72
CA GLU A 423 11.70 23.89 3.26
C GLU A 423 11.46 24.88 2.10
N SER A 424 10.19 25.22 1.85
CA SER A 424 9.81 26.27 0.90
C SER A 424 9.13 27.41 1.66
N LYS A 425 9.58 28.65 1.42
CA LYS A 425 8.99 29.87 2.00
C LYS A 425 8.38 30.68 0.88
N GLN A 426 7.09 30.96 0.98
CA GLN A 426 6.38 31.82 0.04
C GLN A 426 5.85 33.04 0.80
N GLU A 427 6.34 34.21 0.40
CA GLU A 427 5.93 35.50 0.94
C GLU A 427 4.84 36.07 0.01
N HIS A 428 3.63 36.28 0.53
CA HIS A 428 2.57 36.97 -0.20
C HIS A 428 2.61 38.44 0.19
N LYS A 429 2.95 39.29 -0.77
CA LYS A 429 2.83 40.75 -0.66
C LYS A 429 1.61 41.14 -1.50
N ASP A 430 0.55 41.59 -0.86
CA ASP A 430 -0.61 42.14 -1.56
C ASP A 430 -0.16 43.40 -2.31
N VAL A 431 0.03 43.24 -3.64
CA VAL A 431 0.27 44.35 -4.56
C VAL A 431 -1.09 44.96 -4.87
N MET A 432 -1.52 45.88 -4.02
CA MET A 432 -2.53 46.89 -4.33
C MET A 432 -1.87 48.26 -4.35
#